data_AF-R0K7L5-F1
#
_entry.id   AF-R0K7L5-F1
#
_cell.length_a   1.000
_cell.length_b   1.000
_cell.length_c   1.000
_cell.angle_alpha   90.00
_cell.angle_beta   90.00
_cell.angle_gamma   90.00
#
_symmetry.space_group_name_H-M   'P 1'
#
loop_
_entity.id
_entity.type
_entity.pdbx_description
1 polymer ?
#
loop_
_entity_poly.entity_id
_entity_poly.type
_entity_poly.pdbx_seq_one_letter_code
_entity_poly.pdbx_strand_id
1 'polypeptide(L)'
;MSEILSEKTSSDISNAATTQSNQLEVQLAAILTKLRTDASTITAEEARVLSENVTASDERAGSQQAQAPHRSLLTAAKDLHAAVDGSPEEVTPEVLRTAQSIVSKMQKAMGHTNAPQQDPEAEFQEEIAKIEPKIAQGTVTKAEADHLHSLEARAHGHTEKGGITAAAQSVVAKRERKLSLSSGSGTVSSQKRSSMSPQQKSRHDREENLRKAEDDFKTKVEEGDVNKAEADHLHSLEDRAHGHTKKGGMAASAQSVSARRNSNSGHRRPRTSSHGALSPQEQSHHDKEENLHRAEVAIRPKIEDGTVTADEASKLHSCEMRAHGHTEKGGMSAKAQAVVAKRRYETLSDVSNAAHQPDTDTGYGKELPHLEKKPERPEENLDDVPKTDNEAH
;
A
#
# COMPACT_ATOMS: atom_id res chain seq x y z
N MET A 1 -54.19 -8.44 -33.82
CA MET A 1 -52.96 -8.89 -34.50
C MET A 1 -51.79 -8.49 -33.63
N SER A 2 -51.55 -9.27 -32.58
CA SER A 2 -50.54 -8.98 -31.58
C SER A 2 -49.75 -10.25 -31.31
N GLU A 3 -48.43 -10.06 -31.19
CA GLU A 3 -47.47 -10.92 -30.50
C GLU A 3 -47.03 -12.23 -31.18
N ILE A 4 -45.99 -12.11 -32.01
CA ILE A 4 -44.97 -13.16 -32.20
C ILE A 4 -43.61 -12.46 -32.25
N LEU A 5 -42.89 -12.40 -31.13
CA LEU A 5 -41.46 -12.11 -31.12
C LEU A 5 -40.72 -13.02 -30.11
N SER A 6 -40.05 -14.00 -30.70
CA SER A 6 -38.71 -14.48 -30.38
C SER A 6 -38.37 -14.93 -28.95
N GLU A 7 -38.73 -16.18 -28.65
CA GLU A 7 -37.90 -17.05 -27.81
C GLU A 7 -36.80 -17.66 -28.67
N LYS A 8 -35.58 -17.10 -28.63
CA LYS A 8 -34.40 -17.80 -29.14
C LYS A 8 -33.17 -17.37 -28.35
N THR A 9 -32.34 -18.38 -28.01
CA THR A 9 -30.97 -18.29 -27.47
C THR A 9 -30.82 -18.20 -25.94
N SER A 10 -30.99 -19.34 -25.27
CA SER A 10 -30.40 -19.55 -23.93
C SER A 10 -29.69 -20.93 -23.81
N SER A 11 -30.03 -21.89 -24.68
CA SER A 11 -29.45 -23.24 -24.66
C SER A 11 -28.03 -23.35 -25.26
N ASP A 12 -27.62 -22.46 -26.16
CA ASP A 12 -26.33 -22.61 -26.87
C ASP A 12 -25.13 -22.07 -26.08
N ILE A 13 -25.35 -21.20 -25.09
CA ILE A 13 -24.28 -20.58 -24.29
C ILE A 13 -23.76 -21.56 -23.22
N SER A 14 -24.61 -22.48 -22.75
CA SER A 14 -24.27 -23.41 -21.65
C SER A 14 -23.33 -24.54 -22.08
N ASN A 15 -23.35 -24.94 -23.35
CA ASN A 15 -22.52 -26.04 -23.86
C ASN A 15 -21.08 -25.62 -24.18
N ALA A 16 -20.87 -24.36 -24.56
CA ALA A 16 -19.53 -23.82 -24.86
C ALA A 16 -18.66 -23.66 -23.60
N ALA A 17 -19.24 -23.19 -22.50
CA ALA A 17 -18.53 -23.01 -21.22
C ALA A 17 -18.06 -24.35 -20.61
N THR A 18 -18.88 -25.39 -20.73
CA THR A 18 -18.54 -26.75 -20.23
C THR A 18 -17.36 -27.35 -21.01
N THR A 19 -17.26 -27.06 -22.31
CA THR A 19 -16.19 -27.57 -23.17
C THR A 19 -14.83 -26.91 -22.86
N GLN A 20 -14.81 -25.61 -22.57
CA GLN A 20 -13.59 -24.89 -22.19
C GLN A 20 -13.03 -25.34 -20.82
N SER A 21 -13.89 -25.60 -19.84
CA SER A 21 -13.45 -26.07 -18.51
C SER A 21 -12.74 -27.41 -18.59
N ASN A 22 -13.31 -28.37 -19.34
CA ASN A 22 -12.71 -29.70 -19.50
C ASN A 22 -11.37 -29.63 -20.25
N GLN A 23 -11.22 -28.71 -21.20
CA GLN A 23 -9.96 -28.52 -21.93
C GLN A 23 -8.85 -27.96 -21.03
N LEU A 24 -9.18 -27.03 -20.12
CA LEU A 24 -8.23 -26.46 -19.17
C LEU A 24 -7.76 -27.48 -18.13
N GLU A 25 -8.65 -28.35 -17.64
CA GLU A 25 -8.27 -29.41 -16.69
C GLU A 25 -7.28 -30.40 -17.32
N VAL A 26 -7.50 -30.80 -18.57
CA VAL A 26 -6.59 -31.68 -19.31
C VAL A 26 -5.23 -31.00 -19.53
N GLN A 27 -5.21 -29.69 -19.83
CA GLN A 27 -3.98 -28.93 -19.98
C GLN A 27 -3.20 -28.81 -18.66
N LEU A 28 -3.86 -28.50 -17.55
CA LEU A 28 -3.22 -28.43 -16.23
C LEU A 28 -2.65 -29.78 -15.80
N ALA A 29 -3.37 -30.87 -16.02
CA ALA A 29 -2.87 -32.22 -15.73
C ALA A 29 -1.61 -32.55 -16.54
N ALA A 30 -1.56 -32.16 -17.81
CA ALA A 30 -0.39 -32.36 -18.67
C ALA A 30 0.82 -31.51 -18.25
N ILE A 31 0.60 -30.28 -17.78
CA ILE A 31 1.68 -29.41 -17.28
C ILE A 31 2.24 -29.95 -15.95
N LEU A 32 1.36 -30.43 -15.05
CA LEU A 32 1.78 -31.01 -13.77
C LEU A 32 2.57 -32.32 -13.94
N THR A 33 2.24 -33.13 -14.95
CA THR A 33 3.03 -34.34 -15.26
C THR A 33 4.39 -33.97 -15.83
N LYS A 34 4.47 -33.00 -16.74
CA LYS A 34 5.76 -32.46 -17.24
C LYS A 34 6.64 -31.92 -16.11
N LEU A 35 6.07 -31.14 -15.19
CA LEU A 35 6.79 -30.59 -14.03
C LEU A 35 7.37 -31.69 -13.12
N ARG A 36 6.70 -32.84 -13.01
CA ARG A 36 7.17 -33.99 -12.22
C ARG A 36 8.25 -34.79 -12.92
N THR A 37 8.22 -34.88 -14.25
CA THR A 37 9.19 -35.70 -15.01
C THR A 37 10.44 -34.92 -15.36
N ASP A 38 10.30 -33.69 -15.85
CA ASP A 38 11.41 -32.83 -16.22
C ASP A 38 10.95 -31.36 -16.27
N ALA A 39 11.29 -30.61 -15.22
CA ALA A 39 10.90 -29.22 -15.07
C ALA A 39 11.47 -28.30 -16.18
N SER A 40 12.54 -28.70 -16.86
CA SER A 40 13.15 -27.91 -17.95
C SER A 40 12.32 -27.91 -19.24
N THR A 41 11.35 -28.83 -19.36
CA THR A 41 10.47 -28.94 -20.53
C THR A 41 9.26 -28.01 -20.50
N ILE A 42 9.09 -27.23 -19.43
CA ILE A 42 7.98 -26.31 -19.26
C ILE A 42 8.24 -25.03 -20.04
N THR A 43 7.29 -24.66 -20.88
CA THR A 43 7.30 -23.41 -21.63
C THR A 43 6.82 -22.24 -20.77
N ALA A 44 7.22 -21.02 -21.13
CA ALA A 44 6.79 -19.80 -20.44
C ALA A 44 5.25 -19.64 -20.40
N GLU A 45 4.55 -20.12 -21.43
CA GLU A 45 3.08 -20.06 -21.50
C GLU A 45 2.43 -21.06 -20.52
N GLU A 46 2.98 -22.27 -20.39
CA GLU A 46 2.52 -23.25 -19.40
C GLU A 46 2.73 -22.77 -17.95
N ALA A 47 3.84 -22.05 -17.70
CA ALA A 47 4.09 -21.41 -16.41
C ALA A 47 3.09 -20.28 -16.11
N ARG A 48 2.70 -19.49 -17.12
CA ARG A 48 1.68 -18.44 -17.01
C ARG A 48 0.31 -19.03 -16.64
N VAL A 49 -0.10 -20.10 -17.32
CA VAL A 49 -1.37 -20.81 -17.07
C VAL A 49 -1.43 -21.40 -15.65
N LEU A 50 -0.32 -21.92 -15.12
CA LEU A 50 -0.25 -22.37 -13.73
C LEU A 50 -0.42 -21.21 -12.74
N SER A 51 0.27 -20.09 -12.97
CA SER A 51 0.20 -18.92 -12.08
C SER A 51 -1.20 -18.32 -11.99
N GLU A 52 -1.94 -18.28 -13.10
CA GLU A 52 -3.27 -17.68 -13.17
C GLU A 52 -4.33 -18.51 -12.42
N ASN A 53 -4.14 -19.83 -12.32
CA ASN A 53 -5.08 -20.74 -11.65
C ASN A 53 -4.77 -20.99 -10.17
N VAL A 54 -3.52 -20.77 -9.71
CA VAL A 54 -3.16 -20.89 -8.28
C VAL A 54 -3.85 -19.81 -7.43
N THR A 55 -4.01 -18.60 -7.96
CA THR A 55 -4.69 -17.50 -7.26
C THR A 55 -6.20 -17.67 -7.17
N ALA A 56 -6.82 -18.45 -8.06
CA ALA A 56 -8.27 -18.66 -8.08
C ALA A 56 -8.75 -19.72 -7.05
N SER A 57 -7.85 -20.56 -6.53
CA SER A 57 -8.21 -21.61 -5.57
C SER A 57 -8.24 -21.17 -4.10
N ASP A 58 -7.78 -19.95 -3.78
CA ASP A 58 -7.60 -19.48 -2.40
C ASP A 58 -8.92 -19.02 -1.73
N GLU A 59 -9.96 -18.69 -2.49
CA GLU A 59 -11.24 -18.26 -1.89
C GLU A 59 -12.20 -19.41 -1.56
N ARG A 60 -11.87 -20.67 -1.90
CA ARG A 60 -12.72 -21.85 -1.60
C ARG A 60 -12.11 -22.86 -0.63
N ALA A 61 -10.88 -22.64 -0.16
CA ALA A 61 -10.16 -23.58 0.71
C ALA A 61 -10.33 -23.34 2.22
N GLY A 62 -11.38 -22.62 2.65
CA GLY A 62 -11.71 -22.47 4.07
C GLY A 62 -12.33 -23.75 4.64
N SER A 63 -11.54 -24.80 4.92
CA SER A 63 -11.93 -25.91 5.85
C SER A 63 -10.85 -26.98 6.15
N GLN A 64 -9.68 -27.05 5.49
CA GLN A 64 -8.77 -28.21 5.67
C GLN A 64 -7.36 -27.92 6.21
N GLN A 65 -7.14 -26.77 6.86
CA GLN A 65 -5.82 -26.40 7.40
C GLN A 65 -5.74 -26.58 8.93
N ALA A 66 -5.96 -27.80 9.44
CA ALA A 66 -5.76 -28.13 10.86
C ALA A 66 -4.60 -29.12 11.13
N GLN A 67 -3.95 -29.69 10.10
CA GLN A 67 -2.86 -30.67 10.31
C GLN A 67 -1.50 -30.31 9.67
N ALA A 68 -1.44 -29.34 8.75
CA ALA A 68 -0.19 -28.95 8.10
C ALA A 68 0.81 -28.11 8.95
N PRO A 69 0.42 -27.24 9.91
CA PRO A 69 1.38 -26.36 10.56
C PRO A 69 2.31 -27.09 11.54
N HIS A 70 1.88 -28.22 12.11
CA HIS A 70 2.66 -28.97 13.11
C HIS A 70 3.85 -29.71 12.49
N ARG A 71 3.72 -30.21 11.24
CA ARG A 71 4.83 -30.86 10.53
C ARG A 71 5.90 -29.86 10.12
N SER A 72 5.51 -28.68 9.66
CA SER A 72 6.45 -27.62 9.26
C SER A 72 7.29 -27.12 10.45
N LEU A 73 6.67 -26.93 11.61
CA LEU A 73 7.35 -26.43 12.80
C LEU A 73 8.34 -27.45 13.41
N LEU A 74 7.96 -28.73 13.44
CA LEU A 74 8.81 -29.81 13.95
C LEU A 74 10.02 -30.05 13.04
N THR A 75 9.84 -29.98 11.72
CA THR A 75 10.94 -30.07 10.76
C THR A 75 11.90 -28.91 10.92
N ALA A 76 11.40 -27.66 11.00
CA ALA A 76 12.24 -26.49 11.22
C ALA A 76 13.04 -26.56 12.53
N ALA A 77 12.44 -27.09 13.60
CA ALA A 77 13.15 -27.30 14.87
C ALA A 77 14.28 -28.34 14.74
N LYS A 78 14.06 -29.43 13.99
CA LYS A 78 15.09 -30.46 13.74
C LYS A 78 16.22 -29.96 12.85
N ASP A 79 15.89 -29.21 11.80
CA ASP A 79 16.88 -28.63 10.89
C ASP A 79 17.77 -27.62 11.61
N LEU A 80 17.16 -26.80 12.48
CA LEU A 80 17.90 -25.84 13.30
C LEU A 80 18.78 -26.54 14.35
N HIS A 81 18.31 -27.65 14.94
CA HIS A 81 19.14 -28.47 15.84
C HIS A 81 20.33 -29.12 15.11
N ALA A 82 20.11 -29.69 13.92
CA ALA A 82 21.17 -30.29 13.12
C ALA A 82 22.21 -29.25 12.66
N ALA A 83 21.78 -28.03 12.34
CA ALA A 83 22.67 -26.92 12.00
C ALA A 83 23.54 -26.48 13.20
N VAL A 84 22.93 -26.35 14.38
CA VAL A 84 23.65 -25.99 15.62
C VAL A 84 24.67 -27.06 16.02
N ASP A 85 24.34 -28.35 15.85
CA ASP A 85 25.27 -29.45 16.15
C ASP A 85 26.41 -29.57 15.13
N GLY A 86 26.14 -29.26 13.85
CA GLY A 86 27.10 -29.38 12.76
C GLY A 86 28.12 -28.24 12.67
N SER A 87 27.72 -27.02 13.02
CA SER A 87 28.60 -25.84 13.02
C SER A 87 28.31 -24.92 14.21
N PRO A 88 28.71 -25.29 15.44
CA PRO A 88 28.42 -24.51 16.64
C PRO A 88 29.06 -23.11 16.65
N GLU A 89 30.13 -22.91 15.87
CA GLU A 89 30.82 -21.61 15.74
C GLU A 89 30.05 -20.61 14.86
N GLU A 90 29.10 -21.07 14.04
CA GLU A 90 28.28 -20.23 13.16
C GLU A 90 26.95 -19.78 13.80
N VAL A 91 26.73 -20.10 15.08
CA VAL A 91 25.51 -19.74 15.80
C VAL A 91 25.51 -18.24 16.10
N THR A 92 24.85 -17.47 15.23
CA THR A 92 24.65 -16.04 15.41
C THR A 92 23.46 -15.72 16.33
N PRO A 93 23.40 -14.53 16.95
CA PRO A 93 22.25 -14.12 17.77
C PRO A 93 20.92 -14.13 17.00
N GLU A 94 20.93 -14.00 15.68
CA GLU A 94 19.76 -14.12 14.81
C GLU A 94 19.20 -15.55 14.79
N VAL A 95 20.08 -16.56 14.76
CA VAL A 95 19.69 -17.98 14.82
C VAL A 95 19.07 -18.29 16.18
N LEU A 96 19.66 -17.80 17.27
CA LEU A 96 19.09 -17.93 18.63
C LEU A 96 17.71 -17.28 18.76
N ARG A 97 17.53 -16.08 18.21
CA ARG A 97 16.24 -15.37 18.22
C ARG A 97 15.19 -16.15 17.42
N THR A 98 15.59 -16.75 16.30
CA THR A 98 14.71 -17.57 15.47
C THR A 98 14.30 -18.85 16.20
N ALA A 99 15.25 -19.53 16.85
CA ALA A 99 14.99 -20.70 17.68
C ALA A 99 13.99 -20.37 18.82
N GLN A 100 14.21 -19.26 19.53
CA GLN A 100 13.32 -18.81 20.60
C GLN A 100 11.90 -18.49 20.09
N SER A 101 11.78 -17.91 18.90
CA SER A 101 10.49 -17.65 18.23
C SER A 101 9.76 -18.96 17.89
N ILE A 102 10.48 -19.97 17.39
CA ILE A 102 9.92 -21.30 17.09
C ILE A 102 9.45 -21.98 18.37
N VAL A 103 10.27 -21.99 19.43
CA VAL A 103 9.88 -22.57 20.74
C VAL A 103 8.65 -21.86 21.31
N SER A 104 8.58 -20.53 21.21
CA SER A 104 7.39 -19.77 21.67
C SER A 104 6.12 -20.17 20.91
N LYS A 105 6.23 -20.40 19.60
CA LYS A 105 5.10 -20.89 18.77
C LYS A 105 4.75 -22.34 19.10
N MET A 106 5.73 -23.19 19.38
CA MET A 106 5.52 -24.56 19.84
C MET A 106 4.76 -24.57 21.18
N GLN A 107 5.19 -23.77 22.15
CA GLN A 107 4.54 -23.66 23.47
C GLN A 107 3.07 -23.20 23.36
N LYS A 108 2.80 -22.22 22.49
CA LYS A 108 1.42 -21.80 22.17
C LYS A 108 0.61 -22.92 21.53
N ALA A 109 1.18 -23.64 20.56
CA ALA A 109 0.51 -24.75 19.88
C ALA A 109 0.29 -25.97 20.80
N MET A 110 1.18 -26.18 21.77
CA MET A 110 1.07 -27.23 22.79
C MET A 110 0.12 -26.85 23.94
N GLY A 111 -0.59 -25.71 23.84
CA GLY A 111 -1.55 -25.30 24.86
C GLY A 111 -0.94 -24.92 26.22
N HIS A 112 0.38 -24.68 26.31
CA HIS A 112 1.04 -24.28 27.56
C HIS A 112 0.78 -22.80 27.94
N THR A 113 -0.06 -22.09 27.20
CA THR A 113 -0.69 -20.83 27.64
C THR A 113 -1.96 -21.05 28.47
N ASN A 114 -2.39 -22.31 28.63
CA ASN A 114 -3.36 -22.69 29.65
C ASN A 114 -2.58 -23.20 30.87
N ALA A 115 -1.87 -22.30 31.56
CA ALA A 115 -1.89 -22.41 33.02
C ALA A 115 -3.37 -22.59 33.42
N PRO A 116 -3.73 -23.39 34.45
CA PRO A 116 -5.12 -23.58 34.83
C PRO A 116 -5.78 -22.22 34.99
N GLN A 117 -6.48 -21.74 33.96
CA GLN A 117 -7.17 -20.47 34.02
C GLN A 117 -8.26 -20.75 35.05
N GLN A 118 -8.24 -20.01 36.16
CA GLN A 118 -9.45 -19.81 36.93
C GLN A 118 -10.54 -19.52 35.91
N ASP A 119 -11.56 -20.38 35.88
CA ASP A 119 -12.61 -20.36 34.88
C ASP A 119 -13.21 -18.94 34.88
N PRO A 120 -12.92 -18.09 33.87
CA PRO A 120 -13.27 -16.68 33.93
C PRO A 120 -14.79 -16.48 34.00
N GLU A 121 -15.54 -17.50 33.58
CA GLU A 121 -16.98 -17.63 33.72
C GLU A 121 -17.43 -17.74 35.19
N ALA A 122 -16.70 -18.51 36.02
CA ALA A 122 -17.06 -18.69 37.43
C ALA A 122 -16.85 -17.40 38.22
N GLU A 123 -15.74 -16.70 37.97
CA GLU A 123 -15.49 -15.36 38.55
C GLU A 123 -16.52 -14.33 38.07
N PHE A 124 -16.87 -14.37 36.79
CA PHE A 124 -17.89 -13.49 36.23
C PHE A 124 -19.26 -13.72 36.88
N GLN A 125 -19.67 -14.96 37.06
CA GLN A 125 -20.94 -15.31 37.69
C GLN A 125 -20.99 -14.92 39.18
N GLU A 126 -19.88 -15.08 39.91
CA GLU A 126 -19.77 -14.65 41.30
C GLU A 126 -19.89 -13.11 41.43
N GLU A 127 -19.24 -12.37 40.53
CA GLU A 127 -19.34 -10.90 40.53
C GLU A 127 -20.72 -10.41 40.07
N ILE A 128 -21.39 -11.11 39.14
CA ILE A 128 -22.79 -10.87 38.79
C ILE A 128 -23.67 -10.95 40.04
N ALA A 129 -23.57 -12.05 40.80
CA ALA A 129 -24.39 -12.27 42.00
C ALA A 129 -24.18 -11.17 43.06
N LYS A 130 -22.98 -10.60 43.11
CA LYS A 130 -22.62 -9.49 44.01
C LYS A 130 -23.11 -8.12 43.53
N ILE A 131 -23.12 -7.89 42.22
CA ILE A 131 -23.47 -6.59 41.62
C ILE A 131 -24.97 -6.46 41.34
N GLU A 132 -25.67 -7.54 41.03
CA GLU A 132 -27.12 -7.56 40.75
C GLU A 132 -27.97 -6.80 41.80
N PRO A 133 -27.84 -7.06 43.13
CA PRO A 133 -28.59 -6.29 44.12
C PRO A 133 -28.21 -4.81 44.16
N LYS A 134 -26.96 -4.45 43.85
CA LYS A 134 -26.49 -3.06 43.80
C LYS A 134 -27.05 -2.31 42.58
N ILE A 135 -27.25 -3.00 41.46
CA ILE A 135 -27.91 -2.44 40.28
C ILE A 135 -29.35 -2.07 40.63
N ALA A 136 -30.09 -2.97 41.28
CA ALA A 136 -31.48 -2.72 41.70
C ALA A 136 -31.58 -1.53 42.68
N GLN A 137 -30.61 -1.39 43.58
CA GLN A 137 -30.52 -0.27 44.52
C GLN A 137 -29.98 1.03 43.88
N GLY A 138 -29.40 0.96 42.69
CA GLY A 138 -28.77 2.10 42.02
C GLY A 138 -27.46 2.56 42.66
N THR A 139 -26.80 1.71 43.46
CA THR A 139 -25.62 2.05 44.28
C THR A 139 -24.29 1.65 43.65
N VAL A 140 -24.33 0.99 42.48
CA VAL A 140 -23.14 0.52 41.73
C VAL A 140 -22.12 1.64 41.56
N THR A 141 -20.86 1.32 41.79
CA THR A 141 -19.72 2.21 41.55
C THR A 141 -19.15 2.01 40.15
N LYS A 142 -18.44 3.03 39.64
CA LYS A 142 -17.79 2.95 38.32
C LYS A 142 -16.79 1.80 38.23
N ALA A 143 -15.97 1.63 39.26
CA ALA A 143 -14.98 0.55 39.32
C ALA A 143 -15.62 -0.83 39.25
N GLU A 144 -16.75 -1.05 39.93
CA GLU A 144 -17.49 -2.32 39.87
C GLU A 144 -18.07 -2.58 38.47
N ALA A 145 -18.64 -1.55 37.82
CA ALA A 145 -19.16 -1.69 36.47
C ALA A 145 -18.06 -1.96 35.42
N ASP A 146 -16.90 -1.29 35.53
CA ASP A 146 -15.75 -1.49 34.65
C ASP A 146 -15.08 -2.86 34.89
N HIS A 147 -15.05 -3.32 36.14
CA HIS A 147 -14.55 -4.64 36.50
C HIS A 147 -15.44 -5.74 35.91
N LEU A 148 -16.77 -5.62 36.06
CA LEU A 148 -17.73 -6.56 35.49
C LEU A 148 -17.64 -6.61 33.95
N HIS A 149 -17.46 -5.46 33.29
CA HIS A 149 -17.24 -5.37 31.85
C HIS A 149 -15.97 -6.09 31.39
N SER A 150 -14.89 -5.97 32.17
CA SER A 150 -13.63 -6.64 31.88
C SER A 150 -13.73 -8.15 32.03
N LEU A 151 -14.49 -8.64 33.01
CA LEU A 151 -14.75 -10.07 33.21
C LEU A 151 -15.63 -10.63 32.08
N GLU A 152 -16.73 -9.95 31.73
CA GLU A 152 -17.60 -10.36 30.62
C GLU A 152 -16.84 -10.41 29.29
N ALA A 153 -16.04 -9.38 29.00
CA ALA A 153 -15.22 -9.35 27.79
C ALA A 153 -14.18 -10.47 27.75
N ARG A 154 -13.68 -10.92 28.91
CA ARG A 154 -12.75 -12.05 28.99
C ARG A 154 -13.48 -13.39 28.85
N ALA A 155 -14.65 -13.55 29.46
CA ALA A 155 -15.42 -14.78 29.47
C ALA A 155 -16.12 -15.03 28.11
N HIS A 156 -16.76 -14.01 27.55
CA HIS A 156 -17.58 -14.14 26.33
C HIS A 156 -16.99 -13.44 25.10
N GLY A 157 -15.93 -12.64 25.25
CA GLY A 157 -15.33 -11.89 24.14
C GLY A 157 -16.12 -10.66 23.69
N HIS A 158 -17.34 -10.47 24.19
CA HIS A 158 -18.19 -9.32 23.90
C HIS A 158 -19.17 -9.06 25.04
N THR A 159 -19.68 -7.83 25.13
CA THR A 159 -20.73 -7.51 26.10
C THR A 159 -22.11 -7.59 25.50
N GLU A 160 -23.01 -8.29 26.17
CA GLU A 160 -24.37 -8.47 25.71
C GLU A 160 -25.16 -7.16 25.84
N LYS A 161 -25.85 -6.77 24.75
CA LYS A 161 -26.69 -5.57 24.75
C LYS A 161 -27.89 -5.80 25.65
N GLY A 162 -27.92 -5.11 26.78
CA GLY A 162 -29.00 -5.24 27.78
C GLY A 162 -28.71 -6.27 28.88
N GLY A 163 -27.51 -6.88 28.87
CA GLY A 163 -27.05 -7.73 29.97
C GLY A 163 -26.79 -6.96 31.27
N ILE A 164 -26.42 -7.70 32.31
CA ILE A 164 -26.21 -7.17 33.67
C ILE A 164 -25.12 -6.10 33.70
N THR A 165 -24.04 -6.29 32.93
CA THR A 165 -22.99 -5.29 32.75
C THR A 165 -23.51 -3.99 32.14
N ALA A 166 -24.33 -4.07 31.09
CA ALA A 166 -24.92 -2.89 30.46
C ALA A 166 -25.86 -2.16 31.45
N ALA A 167 -26.59 -2.91 32.29
CA ALA A 167 -27.41 -2.34 33.35
C ALA A 167 -26.55 -1.63 34.42
N ALA A 168 -25.45 -2.24 34.86
CA ALA A 168 -24.49 -1.64 35.79
C ALA A 168 -23.92 -0.31 35.25
N GLN A 169 -23.44 -0.31 34.01
CA GLN A 169 -22.93 0.91 33.36
C GLN A 169 -24.01 1.99 33.21
N SER A 170 -25.26 1.61 32.90
CA SER A 170 -26.39 2.54 32.83
C SER A 170 -26.70 3.18 34.17
N VAL A 171 -26.64 2.42 35.27
CA VAL A 171 -26.82 2.93 36.64
C VAL A 171 -25.71 3.93 36.99
N VAL A 172 -24.45 3.58 36.74
CA VAL A 172 -23.31 4.47 36.97
C VAL A 172 -23.46 5.77 36.16
N ALA A 173 -23.76 5.68 34.86
CA ALA A 173 -23.94 6.85 34.00
C ALA A 173 -25.13 7.73 34.42
N LYS A 174 -26.20 7.14 34.98
CA LYS A 174 -27.32 7.91 35.56
C LYS A 174 -26.89 8.62 36.86
N ARG A 175 -26.12 7.95 37.71
CA ARG A 175 -25.62 8.52 38.97
C ARG A 175 -24.63 9.66 38.71
N GLU A 176 -23.68 9.48 37.80
CA GLU A 176 -22.73 10.52 37.40
C GLU A 176 -23.47 11.75 36.85
N ARG A 177 -24.49 11.54 36.00
CA ARG A 177 -25.33 12.66 35.53
C ARG A 177 -26.03 13.40 36.66
N LYS A 178 -26.58 12.69 37.66
CA LYS A 178 -27.22 13.33 38.82
C LYS A 178 -26.22 14.12 39.68
N LEU A 179 -25.01 13.58 39.88
CA LEU A 179 -23.96 14.27 40.63
C LEU A 179 -23.46 15.52 39.89
N SER A 180 -23.29 15.44 38.58
CA SER A 180 -22.92 16.61 37.75
C SER A 180 -24.01 17.69 37.74
N LEU A 181 -25.30 17.31 37.81
CA LEU A 181 -26.40 18.27 37.90
C LEU A 181 -26.51 18.93 39.28
N SER A 182 -26.06 18.27 40.36
CA SER A 182 -26.10 18.83 41.71
C SER A 182 -24.95 19.80 42.02
N SER A 183 -23.84 19.74 41.28
CA SER A 183 -22.68 20.63 41.48
C SER A 183 -22.70 21.87 40.57
N GLY A 184 -23.63 21.95 39.63
CA GLY A 184 -23.74 23.05 38.65
C GLY A 184 -24.88 24.00 38.97
N SER A 185 -24.80 24.72 40.10
CA SER A 185 -25.54 25.98 40.25
C SER A 185 -24.91 27.00 39.29
N GLY A 186 -25.33 26.96 38.03
CA GLY A 186 -24.79 27.80 36.98
C GLY A 186 -25.37 27.47 35.61
N THR A 187 -26.19 28.39 35.12
CA THR A 187 -26.68 28.57 33.75
C THR A 187 -27.99 27.87 33.35
N VAL A 188 -28.94 28.75 33.08
CA VAL A 188 -30.38 28.58 32.87
C VAL A 188 -30.71 28.19 31.42
N SER A 189 -29.86 27.42 30.74
CA SER A 189 -29.94 27.26 29.27
C SER A 189 -30.66 25.99 28.77
N SER A 190 -30.90 25.00 29.63
CA SER A 190 -31.41 23.68 29.22
C SER A 190 -32.92 23.65 28.94
N GLN A 191 -33.68 24.66 29.34
CA GLN A 191 -35.14 24.68 29.19
C GLN A 191 -35.65 25.20 27.82
N LYS A 192 -34.76 25.72 26.96
CA LYS A 192 -35.11 26.25 25.62
C LYS A 192 -34.83 25.30 24.45
N ARG A 193 -34.19 24.15 24.68
CA ARG A 193 -33.79 23.20 23.61
C ARG A 193 -34.90 22.22 23.19
N SER A 194 -36.02 22.14 23.92
CA SER A 194 -37.11 21.21 23.60
C SER A 194 -38.07 21.71 22.51
N SER A 195 -37.98 22.98 22.09
CA SER A 195 -38.87 23.57 21.08
C SER A 195 -38.19 23.84 19.73
N MET A 196 -36.94 23.43 19.54
CA MET A 196 -36.24 23.62 18.26
C MET A 196 -36.52 22.46 17.30
N SER A 197 -36.74 22.79 16.03
CA SER A 197 -36.81 21.75 14.99
C SER A 197 -35.47 21.01 14.87
N PRO A 198 -35.46 19.76 14.37
CA PRO A 198 -34.22 19.02 14.15
C PRO A 198 -33.19 19.79 13.30
N GLN A 199 -33.65 20.58 12.32
CA GLN A 199 -32.80 21.42 11.47
C GLN A 199 -32.19 22.59 12.25
N GLN A 200 -32.97 23.24 13.12
CA GLN A 200 -32.45 24.31 13.99
C GLN A 200 -31.46 23.77 15.00
N LYS A 201 -31.74 22.58 15.56
CA LYS A 201 -30.81 21.90 16.47
C LYS A 201 -29.49 21.57 15.78
N SER A 202 -29.53 21.02 14.57
CA SER A 202 -28.30 20.74 13.80
C SER A 202 -27.50 22.01 13.48
N ARG A 203 -28.17 23.13 13.17
CA ARG A 203 -27.48 24.42 12.98
C ARG A 203 -26.84 24.91 14.27
N HIS A 204 -27.57 24.87 15.39
CA HIS A 204 -27.06 25.26 16.69
C HIS A 204 -25.85 24.40 17.09
N ASP A 205 -25.91 23.08 16.91
CA ASP A 205 -24.81 22.18 17.24
C ASP A 205 -23.57 22.48 16.37
N ARG A 206 -23.75 22.84 15.08
CA ARG A 206 -22.65 23.27 14.20
C ARG A 206 -22.03 24.59 14.66
N GLU A 207 -22.85 25.57 15.04
CA GLU A 207 -22.37 26.87 15.55
C GLU A 207 -21.66 26.73 16.90
N GLU A 208 -22.16 25.88 17.80
CA GLU A 208 -21.54 25.60 19.10
C GLU A 208 -20.19 24.90 18.93
N ASN A 209 -20.11 23.93 18.02
CA ASN A 209 -18.84 23.28 17.68
C ASN A 209 -17.83 24.27 17.05
N LEU A 210 -18.29 25.16 16.17
CA LEU A 210 -17.44 26.19 15.59
C LEU A 210 -16.90 27.14 16.67
N ARG A 211 -17.76 27.66 17.56
CA ARG A 211 -17.32 28.55 18.65
C ARG A 211 -16.31 27.90 19.58
N LYS A 212 -16.56 26.65 19.97
CA LYS A 212 -15.62 25.91 20.82
C LYS A 212 -14.26 25.75 20.14
N ALA A 213 -14.25 25.42 18.84
CA ALA A 213 -13.02 25.34 18.08
C ALA A 213 -12.34 26.72 17.96
N GLU A 214 -13.09 27.79 17.70
CA GLU A 214 -12.55 29.16 17.66
C GLU A 214 -11.86 29.54 18.98
N ASP A 215 -12.46 29.21 20.13
CA ASP A 215 -11.87 29.46 21.44
C ASP A 215 -10.56 28.67 21.65
N ASP A 216 -10.55 27.39 21.26
CA ASP A 216 -9.35 26.52 21.33
C ASP A 216 -8.23 26.98 20.37
N PHE A 217 -8.58 27.59 19.23
CA PHE A 217 -7.63 28.06 18.22
C PHE A 217 -7.18 29.49 18.41
N LYS A 218 -7.94 30.33 19.12
CA LYS A 218 -7.64 31.75 19.28
C LYS A 218 -6.23 32.00 19.81
N THR A 219 -5.84 31.28 20.86
CA THR A 219 -4.49 31.36 21.45
C THR A 219 -3.42 30.88 20.47
N LYS A 220 -3.63 29.74 19.81
CA LYS A 220 -2.69 29.19 18.82
C LYS A 220 -2.47 30.10 17.61
N VAL A 221 -3.53 30.78 17.15
CA VAL A 221 -3.46 31.76 16.05
C VAL A 221 -2.65 32.97 16.47
N GLU A 222 -2.88 33.49 17.69
CA GLU A 222 -2.11 34.61 18.26
C GLU A 222 -0.63 34.25 18.48
N GLU A 223 -0.34 33.02 18.92
CA GLU A 223 1.02 32.49 19.12
C GLU A 223 1.74 32.11 17.82
N GLY A 224 0.98 31.91 16.73
CA GLY A 224 1.53 31.50 15.44
C GLY A 224 1.78 29.99 15.32
N ASP A 225 1.26 29.18 16.24
CA ASP A 225 1.55 27.75 16.36
C ASP A 225 0.57 26.83 15.62
N VAL A 226 -0.34 27.40 14.83
CA VAL A 226 -1.33 26.65 14.05
C VAL A 226 -0.66 25.81 12.96
N ASN A 227 -0.95 24.50 12.93
CA ASN A 227 -0.53 23.63 11.85
C ASN A 227 -1.55 23.61 10.68
N LYS A 228 -1.17 23.06 9.53
CA LYS A 228 -2.04 23.05 8.33
C LYS A 228 -3.34 22.26 8.55
N ALA A 229 -3.26 21.09 9.19
CA ALA A 229 -4.43 20.25 9.43
C ALA A 229 -5.45 20.92 10.37
N GLU A 230 -4.96 21.65 11.36
CA GLU A 230 -5.75 22.47 12.27
C GLU A 230 -6.46 23.63 11.54
N ALA A 231 -5.74 24.35 10.66
CA ALA A 231 -6.32 25.41 9.85
C ALA A 231 -7.40 24.88 8.89
N ASP A 232 -7.16 23.73 8.25
CA ASP A 232 -8.13 23.07 7.36
C ASP A 232 -9.36 22.54 8.14
N HIS A 233 -9.16 22.05 9.37
CA HIS A 233 -10.25 21.63 10.25
C HIS A 233 -11.17 22.81 10.60
N LEU A 234 -10.59 23.96 10.98
CA LEU A 234 -11.36 25.16 11.32
C LEU A 234 -12.12 25.71 10.11
N HIS A 235 -11.50 25.69 8.92
CA HIS A 235 -12.16 26.05 7.66
C HIS A 235 -13.36 25.14 7.37
N SER A 236 -13.22 23.83 7.55
CA SER A 236 -14.31 22.88 7.34
C SER A 236 -15.49 23.09 8.31
N LEU A 237 -15.20 23.45 9.57
CA LEU A 237 -16.23 23.79 10.56
C LEU A 237 -16.97 25.07 10.18
N GLU A 238 -16.24 26.11 9.74
CA GLU A 238 -16.84 27.38 9.32
C GLU A 238 -17.73 27.19 8.08
N ASP A 239 -17.24 26.47 7.07
CA ASP A 239 -18.03 26.14 5.87
C ASP A 239 -19.28 25.33 6.23
N ARG A 240 -19.20 24.40 7.19
CA ARG A 240 -20.37 23.60 7.59
C ARG A 240 -21.41 24.44 8.35
N ALA A 241 -20.96 25.42 9.12
CA ALA A 241 -21.82 26.30 9.92
C ALA A 241 -22.44 27.43 9.07
N HIS A 242 -21.68 28.02 8.16
CA HIS A 242 -22.05 29.22 7.41
C HIS A 242 -22.19 29.03 5.90
N GLY A 243 -21.75 27.90 5.36
CA GLY A 243 -21.75 27.61 3.91
C GLY A 243 -20.65 28.31 3.13
N HIS A 244 -19.83 29.13 3.80
CA HIS A 244 -18.70 29.86 3.24
C HIS A 244 -17.80 30.35 4.37
N THR A 245 -16.51 30.52 4.07
CA THR A 245 -15.57 31.17 4.99
C THR A 245 -15.69 32.70 4.89
N LYS A 246 -15.77 33.36 6.04
CA LYS A 246 -15.77 34.81 6.10
C LYS A 246 -14.36 35.31 5.85
N LYS A 247 -14.19 36.24 4.90
CA LYS A 247 -12.90 36.91 4.69
C LYS A 247 -12.51 37.65 5.96
N GLY A 248 -11.32 37.33 6.50
CA GLY A 248 -10.84 37.87 7.77
C GLY A 248 -11.37 37.18 9.03
N GLY A 249 -12.11 36.06 8.88
CA GLY A 249 -12.51 35.21 10.00
C GLY A 249 -11.33 34.47 10.63
N MET A 250 -11.61 33.75 11.73
CA MET A 250 -10.59 32.99 12.45
C MET A 250 -9.98 31.88 11.58
N ALA A 251 -10.78 31.21 10.73
CA ALA A 251 -10.26 30.19 9.81
C ALA A 251 -9.32 30.80 8.75
N ALA A 252 -9.67 31.95 8.18
CA ALA A 252 -8.81 32.67 7.25
C ALA A 252 -7.48 33.10 7.92
N SER A 253 -7.55 33.53 9.18
CA SER A 253 -6.37 33.90 9.97
C SER A 253 -5.49 32.68 10.26
N ALA A 254 -6.08 31.56 10.68
CA ALA A 254 -5.41 30.28 10.90
C ALA A 254 -4.70 29.76 9.63
N GLN A 255 -5.35 29.87 8.46
CA GLN A 255 -4.73 29.53 7.18
C GLN A 255 -3.56 30.46 6.82
N SER A 256 -3.69 31.76 7.08
CA SER A 256 -2.59 32.70 6.85
C SER A 256 -1.37 32.41 7.73
N VAL A 257 -1.61 32.10 9.01
CA VAL A 257 -0.57 31.76 9.99
C VAL A 257 0.15 30.46 9.60
N SER A 258 -0.60 29.40 9.29
CA SER A 258 -0.02 28.12 8.88
C SER A 258 0.79 28.23 7.58
N ALA A 259 0.30 29.01 6.60
CA ALA A 259 1.04 29.28 5.36
C ALA A 259 2.35 30.03 5.62
N ARG A 260 2.34 31.05 6.49
CA ARG A 260 3.55 31.78 6.90
C ARG A 260 4.56 30.85 7.57
N ARG A 261 4.13 30.00 8.50
CA ARG A 261 5.00 29.04 9.18
C ARG A 261 5.67 28.08 8.19
N ASN A 262 4.89 27.53 7.26
CA ASN A 262 5.43 26.63 6.24
C ASN A 262 6.48 27.32 5.37
N SER A 263 6.24 28.60 5.00
CA SER A 263 7.20 29.40 4.24
C SER A 263 8.49 29.73 4.99
N ASN A 264 8.46 29.79 6.32
CA ASN A 264 9.65 30.07 7.15
C ASN A 264 10.49 28.81 7.45
N SER A 265 9.89 27.62 7.40
CA SER A 265 10.60 26.35 7.65
C SER A 265 11.40 25.85 6.43
N GLY A 266 11.11 26.39 5.25
CA GLY A 266 11.88 26.14 4.04
C GLY A 266 13.02 27.13 3.90
N HIS A 267 14.24 26.60 3.82
CA HIS A 267 15.41 27.29 3.28
C HIS A 267 15.06 28.32 2.20
N ARG A 268 15.65 29.52 2.34
CA ARG A 268 15.80 30.54 1.29
C ARG A 268 15.87 29.93 -0.11
N ARG A 269 14.75 29.95 -0.83
CA ARG A 269 14.74 30.05 -2.28
C ARG A 269 13.90 31.26 -2.68
N PRO A 270 14.36 32.07 -3.65
CA PRO A 270 13.74 33.34 -3.94
C PRO A 270 12.31 33.16 -4.41
N ARG A 271 11.46 34.05 -3.93
CA ARG A 271 10.08 34.25 -4.37
C ARG A 271 10.07 34.50 -5.88
N THR A 272 9.44 33.62 -6.64
CA THR A 272 8.84 33.98 -7.91
C THR A 272 7.32 33.80 -7.77
N SER A 273 6.65 34.95 -7.77
CA SER A 273 5.31 35.19 -8.29
C SER A 273 4.28 34.06 -8.21
N SER A 274 3.29 34.26 -7.34
CA SER A 274 1.98 33.61 -7.38
C SER A 274 1.16 34.07 -8.60
N HIS A 275 1.57 33.68 -9.81
CA HIS A 275 0.76 33.86 -11.01
C HIS A 275 0.51 32.50 -11.67
N GLY A 276 -0.77 32.16 -11.78
CA GLY A 276 -1.26 31.08 -12.63
C GLY A 276 -1.19 29.70 -11.99
N ALA A 277 -2.33 29.16 -11.57
CA ALA A 277 -2.47 27.71 -11.60
C ALA A 277 -2.17 27.28 -13.05
N LEU A 278 -1.07 26.55 -13.26
CA LEU A 278 -0.74 26.00 -14.56
C LEU A 278 -1.94 25.21 -15.06
N SER A 279 -2.23 25.35 -16.35
CA SER A 279 -3.25 24.52 -16.97
C SER A 279 -2.91 23.04 -16.76
N PRO A 280 -3.90 22.12 -16.72
CA PRO A 280 -3.62 20.69 -16.58
C PRO A 280 -2.60 20.15 -17.60
N GLN A 281 -2.53 20.76 -18.79
CA GLN A 281 -1.58 20.41 -19.83
C GLN A 281 -0.14 20.85 -19.49
N GLU A 282 0.04 22.05 -18.96
CA GLU A 282 1.34 22.54 -18.48
C GLU A 282 1.81 21.77 -17.26
N GLN A 283 0.89 21.41 -16.35
CA GLN A 283 1.22 20.56 -15.20
C GLN A 283 1.69 19.17 -15.66
N SER A 284 0.98 18.56 -16.61
CA SER A 284 1.39 17.26 -17.17
C SER A 284 2.75 17.34 -17.87
N HIS A 285 3.03 18.45 -18.57
CA HIS A 285 4.34 18.67 -19.18
C HIS A 285 5.43 18.77 -18.11
N HIS A 286 5.20 19.54 -17.06
CA HIS A 286 6.14 19.67 -15.94
C HIS A 286 6.42 18.33 -15.26
N ASP A 287 5.39 17.52 -15.02
CA ASP A 287 5.57 16.21 -14.38
C ASP A 287 6.38 15.24 -15.27
N LYS A 288 6.21 15.33 -16.60
CA LYS A 288 7.00 14.54 -17.57
C LYS A 288 8.47 14.95 -17.58
N GLU A 289 8.74 16.26 -17.57
CA GLU A 289 10.09 16.83 -17.49
C GLU A 289 10.79 16.46 -16.19
N GLU A 290 10.08 16.56 -15.04
CA GLU A 290 10.65 16.18 -13.75
C GLU A 290 10.98 14.68 -13.69
N ASN A 291 10.13 13.83 -14.26
CA ASN A 291 10.38 12.39 -14.35
C ASN A 291 11.58 12.07 -15.25
N LEU A 292 11.73 12.77 -16.38
CA LEU A 292 12.91 12.68 -17.24
C LEU A 292 14.17 13.08 -16.46
N HIS A 293 14.16 14.25 -15.83
CA HIS A 293 15.31 14.75 -15.07
C HIS A 293 15.73 13.78 -13.94
N ARG A 294 14.76 13.20 -13.23
CA ARG A 294 15.03 12.19 -12.20
C ARG A 294 15.68 10.93 -12.77
N ALA A 295 15.23 10.48 -13.94
CA ALA A 295 15.82 9.34 -14.63
C ALA A 295 17.25 9.64 -15.11
N GLU A 296 17.50 10.85 -15.65
CA GLU A 296 18.83 11.30 -16.06
C GLU A 296 19.81 11.34 -14.89
N VAL A 297 19.42 11.93 -13.75
CA VAL A 297 20.27 12.00 -12.56
C VAL A 297 20.63 10.61 -12.05
N ALA A 298 19.70 9.67 -12.08
CA ALA A 298 19.94 8.29 -11.64
C ALA A 298 20.88 7.50 -12.58
N ILE A 299 20.85 7.80 -13.87
CA ILE A 299 21.58 7.03 -14.91
C ILE A 299 22.93 7.68 -15.26
N ARG A 300 23.09 9.00 -15.10
CA ARG A 300 24.33 9.72 -15.41
C ARG A 300 25.60 9.05 -14.87
N PRO A 301 25.73 8.73 -13.56
CA PRO A 301 26.94 8.07 -13.05
C PRO A 301 27.16 6.70 -13.70
N LYS A 302 26.09 5.94 -13.99
CA LYS A 302 26.19 4.62 -14.63
C LYS A 302 26.65 4.68 -16.08
N ILE A 303 26.32 5.76 -16.80
CA ILE A 303 26.83 6.02 -18.16
C ILE A 303 28.34 6.27 -18.09
N GLU A 304 28.79 7.09 -17.15
CA GLU A 304 30.21 7.40 -16.93
C GLU A 304 31.00 6.13 -16.55
N ASP A 305 30.42 5.28 -15.70
CA ASP A 305 31.01 4.01 -15.26
C ASP A 305 30.88 2.87 -16.29
N GLY A 306 30.08 3.05 -17.35
CA GLY A 306 29.81 1.99 -18.34
C GLY A 306 28.99 0.81 -17.81
N THR A 307 28.25 0.99 -16.71
CA THR A 307 27.48 -0.07 -16.03
C THR A 307 25.98 -0.03 -16.31
N VAL A 308 25.54 0.78 -17.28
CA VAL A 308 24.12 0.92 -17.64
C VAL A 308 23.52 -0.41 -18.09
N THR A 309 22.36 -0.77 -17.57
CA THR A 309 21.61 -1.95 -18.04
C THR A 309 20.69 -1.61 -19.22
N ALA A 310 20.29 -2.62 -20.00
CA ALA A 310 19.37 -2.41 -21.14
C ALA A 310 18.01 -1.84 -20.71
N ASP A 311 17.51 -2.26 -19.54
CA ASP A 311 16.23 -1.79 -18.99
C ASP A 311 16.31 -0.32 -18.55
N GLU A 312 17.44 0.09 -17.97
CA GLU A 312 17.67 1.48 -17.58
C GLU A 312 17.75 2.41 -18.80
N ALA A 313 18.47 2.00 -19.83
CA ALA A 313 18.53 2.74 -21.10
C ALA A 313 17.14 2.84 -21.76
N SER A 314 16.36 1.76 -21.73
CA SER A 314 14.99 1.73 -22.29
C SER A 314 14.03 2.61 -21.49
N LYS A 315 14.15 2.63 -20.16
CA LYS A 315 13.36 3.49 -19.28
C LYS A 315 13.66 4.97 -19.52
N LEU A 316 14.94 5.33 -19.64
CA LEU A 316 15.35 6.71 -19.94
C LEU A 316 14.80 7.17 -21.29
N HIS A 317 14.94 6.33 -22.32
CA HIS A 317 14.37 6.57 -23.64
C HIS A 317 12.86 6.79 -23.60
N SER A 318 12.12 5.96 -22.85
CA SER A 318 10.67 6.11 -22.69
C SER A 318 10.29 7.41 -21.94
N CYS A 319 11.08 7.86 -20.96
CA CYS A 319 10.85 9.15 -20.33
C CYS A 319 11.08 10.30 -21.32
N GLU A 320 12.16 10.26 -22.09
CA GLU A 320 12.49 11.30 -23.08
C GLU A 320 11.43 11.39 -24.19
N MET A 321 11.00 10.25 -24.72
CA MET A 321 9.91 10.17 -25.71
C MET A 321 8.59 10.72 -25.16
N ARG A 322 8.30 10.58 -23.86
CA ARG A 322 7.07 11.13 -23.26
C ARG A 322 7.14 12.62 -23.01
N ALA A 323 8.33 13.13 -22.65
CA ALA A 323 8.57 14.54 -22.39
C ALA A 323 8.67 15.35 -23.70
N HIS A 324 9.53 14.92 -24.62
CA HIS A 324 9.86 15.68 -25.83
C HIS A 324 9.27 15.11 -27.12
N GLY A 325 8.73 13.89 -27.11
CA GLY A 325 8.18 13.23 -28.32
C GLY A 325 9.25 12.71 -29.30
N HIS A 326 10.53 12.89 -29.00
CA HIS A 326 11.67 12.45 -29.80
C HIS A 326 12.87 12.19 -28.89
N THR A 327 13.94 11.60 -29.43
CA THR A 327 15.22 11.44 -28.73
C THR A 327 16.24 12.37 -29.34
N GLU A 328 16.89 13.17 -28.51
CA GLU A 328 17.92 14.11 -28.93
C GLU A 328 19.19 13.34 -29.34
N LYS A 329 19.73 13.64 -30.53
CA LYS A 329 20.97 13.03 -31.01
C LYS A 329 22.13 13.46 -30.11
N GLY A 330 22.71 12.51 -29.39
CA GLY A 330 23.78 12.78 -28.41
C GLY A 330 23.27 13.14 -27.00
N GLY A 331 21.96 13.12 -26.79
CA GLY A 331 21.33 13.24 -25.49
C GLY A 331 21.65 12.07 -24.55
N MET A 332 21.20 12.15 -23.31
CA MET A 332 21.51 11.15 -22.28
C MET A 332 20.96 9.76 -22.62
N SER A 333 19.76 9.65 -23.21
CA SER A 333 19.23 8.36 -23.68
C SER A 333 20.07 7.76 -24.81
N ALA A 334 20.48 8.57 -25.79
CA ALA A 334 21.32 8.09 -26.90
C ALA A 334 22.69 7.58 -26.38
N LYS A 335 23.29 8.29 -25.42
CA LYS A 335 24.53 7.85 -24.75
C LYS A 335 24.34 6.56 -23.96
N ALA A 336 23.25 6.43 -23.20
CA ALA A 336 22.92 5.21 -22.47
C ALA A 336 22.78 4.00 -23.42
N GLN A 337 22.07 4.17 -24.54
CA GLN A 337 21.91 3.12 -25.54
C GLN A 337 23.25 2.74 -26.21
N ALA A 338 24.11 3.72 -26.50
CA ALA A 338 25.43 3.48 -27.07
C ALA A 338 26.33 2.66 -26.12
N VAL A 339 26.30 2.94 -24.82
CA VAL A 339 27.03 2.16 -23.80
C VAL A 339 26.54 0.70 -23.78
N VAL A 340 25.22 0.49 -23.77
CA VAL A 340 24.64 -0.86 -23.79
C VAL A 340 25.00 -1.60 -25.08
N ALA A 341 24.93 -0.93 -26.23
CA ALA A 341 25.30 -1.52 -27.52
C ALA A 341 26.78 -1.90 -27.55
N LYS A 342 27.68 -1.02 -27.08
CA LYS A 342 29.12 -1.30 -26.99
C LYS A 342 29.41 -2.52 -26.13
N ARG A 343 28.80 -2.61 -24.95
CA ARG A 343 28.93 -3.79 -24.06
C ARG A 343 28.47 -5.08 -24.75
N ARG A 344 27.37 -5.03 -25.51
CA ARG A 344 26.90 -6.19 -26.28
C ARG A 344 27.94 -6.63 -27.32
N TYR A 345 28.55 -5.69 -28.04
CA TYR A 345 29.62 -6.03 -28.99
C TYR A 345 30.84 -6.64 -28.30
N GLU A 346 31.28 -6.10 -27.17
CA GLU A 346 32.40 -6.65 -26.38
C GLU A 346 32.12 -8.10 -25.92
N THR A 347 30.90 -8.36 -25.43
CA THR A 347 30.52 -9.74 -25.03
C THR A 347 30.48 -10.73 -26.20
N LEU A 348 30.21 -10.26 -27.42
CA LEU A 348 30.19 -11.12 -28.62
C LEU A 348 31.60 -11.37 -29.17
N SER A 349 32.52 -10.39 -29.04
CA SER A 349 33.91 -10.56 -29.47
C SER A 349 34.68 -11.55 -28.59
N ASP A 350 34.43 -11.58 -27.29
CA ASP A 350 35.13 -12.49 -26.36
C ASP A 350 34.75 -13.97 -26.61
N VAL A 351 33.50 -14.23 -27.00
CA VAL A 351 33.05 -15.59 -27.35
C VAL A 351 33.69 -16.08 -28.65
N SER A 352 33.96 -15.19 -29.62
CA SER A 352 34.59 -15.58 -30.89
C SER A 352 36.08 -15.92 -30.75
N ASN A 353 36.77 -15.40 -29.74
CA ASN A 353 38.18 -15.75 -29.48
C ASN A 353 38.36 -16.99 -28.59
N ALA A 354 37.31 -17.47 -27.90
CA ALA A 354 37.38 -18.68 -27.08
C ALA A 354 37.23 -19.99 -27.88
N ALA A 355 36.83 -19.92 -29.16
CA ALA A 355 36.58 -21.09 -30.01
C ALA A 355 37.82 -21.60 -30.79
N HIS A 356 39.02 -21.13 -30.47
CA HIS A 356 40.27 -21.61 -31.09
C HIS A 356 41.28 -22.07 -30.04
N GLN A 357 40.94 -23.15 -29.32
CA GLN A 357 41.94 -24.08 -28.81
C GLN A 357 42.19 -25.10 -29.96
N PRO A 358 43.33 -25.04 -30.67
CA PRO A 358 43.65 -26.06 -31.65
C PRO A 358 44.00 -27.35 -30.91
N ASP A 359 43.06 -28.31 -30.91
CA ASP A 359 43.40 -29.70 -30.67
C ASP A 359 44.35 -30.15 -31.79
N THR A 360 45.61 -30.27 -31.45
CA THR A 360 46.60 -30.92 -32.30
C THR A 360 46.34 -32.42 -32.28
N ASP A 361 45.61 -32.97 -33.25
CA ASP A 361 46.05 -34.22 -33.85
C ASP A 361 45.44 -34.55 -35.23
N THR A 362 46.33 -34.95 -36.13
CA THR A 362 46.14 -35.73 -37.37
C THR A 362 45.20 -35.24 -38.49
N GLY A 363 45.83 -34.82 -39.59
CA GLY A 363 45.75 -35.61 -40.83
C GLY A 363 44.75 -35.19 -41.93
N TYR A 364 45.33 -34.71 -43.04
CA TYR A 364 44.82 -34.78 -44.43
C TYR A 364 43.62 -33.92 -44.84
N GLY A 365 43.87 -33.04 -45.83
CA GLY A 365 43.04 -33.02 -47.04
C GLY A 365 42.42 -31.68 -47.46
N LYS A 366 43.18 -30.94 -48.28
CA LYS A 366 42.76 -30.25 -49.52
C LYS A 366 41.59 -29.25 -49.53
N GLU A 367 41.97 -28.05 -50.00
CA GLU A 367 41.29 -27.20 -51.00
C GLU A 367 40.21 -26.19 -50.54
N LEU A 368 40.67 -24.93 -50.49
CA LEU A 368 40.06 -23.64 -50.89
C LEU A 368 38.88 -23.72 -51.90
N PRO A 369 37.93 -22.73 -51.95
CA PRO A 369 38.29 -21.31 -52.04
C PRO A 369 37.39 -20.27 -51.34
N HIS A 370 38.07 -19.22 -50.86
CA HIS A 370 37.90 -17.80 -51.18
C HIS A 370 36.51 -17.26 -51.56
N LEU A 371 35.95 -16.40 -50.70
CA LEU A 371 35.09 -15.27 -51.10
C LEU A 371 35.12 -14.19 -50.01
N GLU A 372 35.98 -13.18 -50.23
CA GLU A 372 35.89 -11.88 -49.57
C GLU A 372 34.59 -11.18 -50.00
N LYS A 373 33.78 -10.75 -49.03
CA LYS A 373 32.78 -9.70 -49.25
C LYS A 373 32.82 -8.67 -48.13
N LYS A 374 33.51 -7.58 -48.46
CA LYS A 374 33.60 -6.31 -47.75
C LYS A 374 32.26 -5.57 -47.90
N PRO A 375 31.64 -5.01 -46.84
CA PRO A 375 30.53 -4.08 -47.02
C PRO A 375 31.06 -2.65 -47.16
N GLU A 376 30.72 -2.03 -48.29
CA GLU A 376 30.90 -0.61 -48.58
C GLU A 376 30.10 0.27 -47.61
N ARG A 377 30.72 1.37 -47.20
CA ARG A 377 30.02 2.52 -46.61
C ARG A 377 29.35 3.30 -47.74
N PRO A 378 28.08 3.71 -47.61
CA PRO A 378 27.59 4.85 -48.34
C PRO A 378 27.94 6.12 -47.55
N GLU A 379 28.90 6.87 -48.07
CA GLU A 379 28.93 8.32 -47.90
C GLU A 379 27.77 8.90 -48.70
N GLU A 380 26.86 9.61 -48.04
CA GLU A 380 25.98 10.54 -48.73
C GLU A 380 26.18 11.94 -48.14
N ASN A 381 26.59 12.80 -49.05
CA ASN A 381 26.85 14.21 -48.92
C ASN A 381 25.54 15.01 -48.91
N LEU A 382 25.62 16.20 -48.30
CA LEU A 382 25.01 17.48 -48.71
C LEU A 382 23.49 17.51 -48.92
N ASP A 383 22.78 18.34 -48.16
CA ASP A 383 22.28 19.62 -48.70
C ASP A 383 21.55 20.47 -47.65
N ASP A 384 22.00 21.72 -47.61
CA ASP A 384 21.28 22.98 -47.46
C ASP A 384 20.30 23.32 -46.31
N VAL A 385 20.55 24.54 -45.84
CA VAL A 385 19.83 25.42 -44.92
C VAL A 385 18.59 25.98 -45.64
N PRO A 386 17.51 26.39 -44.94
CA PRO A 386 17.39 27.83 -44.69
C PRO A 386 16.94 28.17 -43.26
N LYS A 387 17.58 29.22 -42.75
CA LYS A 387 17.07 30.10 -41.69
C LYS A 387 15.67 30.58 -42.03
N THR A 388 14.77 30.54 -41.06
CA THR A 388 13.67 31.50 -41.00
C THR A 388 13.77 32.26 -39.69
N ASP A 389 14.31 33.46 -39.81
CA ASP A 389 14.08 34.55 -38.88
C ASP A 389 12.57 34.85 -38.86
N ASN A 390 11.98 34.93 -37.68
CA ASN A 390 10.68 35.57 -37.48
C ASN A 390 10.73 36.35 -36.17
N GLU A 391 11.28 37.55 -36.26
CA GLU A 391 10.81 38.72 -35.52
C GLU A 391 9.45 39.12 -36.09
N ALA A 392 8.42 39.27 -35.24
CA ALA A 392 7.44 40.35 -35.35
C ALA A 392 6.43 40.34 -34.19
N HIS A 393 6.43 41.49 -33.51
CA HIS A 393 5.35 42.20 -32.80
C HIS A 393 4.82 41.71 -31.44
#